data_AF-A0A3S0TTR8-F1
#
_entry.id   AF-A0A3S0TTR8-F1
#
_cell.length_a   1.000
_cell.length_b   1.000
_cell.length_c   1.000
_cell.angle_alpha   90.00
_cell.angle_beta   90.00
_cell.angle_gamma   90.00
#
_symmetry.space_group_name_H-M   'P 1'
#
loop_
_entity.id
_entity.type
_entity.pdbx_description
1 polymer ?
#
loop_
_entity_poly.entity_id
_entity_poly.type
_entity_poly.pdbx_seq_one_letter_code
_entity_poly.pdbx_strand_id
1 'polypeptide(L)'
;MRRSLKISAATVALALALAGCSNDHGLDSIDYKDQGADKAPSISFETPLTVKDDSTRQLKEGDGEKVGTGDTILVNAAVFNGADQKSQGDTYSGAPIPITVNDDLKDKLPKVYDILKDSKVGTTFAYAKKPQDNASAGASGGSDASAVEIYSISKKLKKSADGETVPPKEGLPKVTMKDSGPEISIPEGQPDPTTLTSQNLINGNGDEVKESDQVFVKYSGVKWSDGKQFDSNWTKDPNGFPLNQVIKGWTEGLKGKKVGDRVLLVVPTDKAYGTKESLGANAQQPAGPLVFVVDILGTSKADPAQGAGQGTGQGTTQK
;
A
#
# COMPACT_ATOMS: atom_id res chain seq x y z
N MET A 1 -52.12 8.11 61.19
CA MET A 1 -52.60 9.41 60.67
C MET A 1 -51.47 9.99 59.82
N ARG A 2 -51.54 9.94 58.48
CA ARG A 2 -51.86 11.07 57.57
C ARG A 2 -51.12 12.38 57.98
N ARG A 3 -50.28 13.01 57.15
CA ARG A 3 -50.51 13.42 55.75
C ARG A 3 -49.21 13.62 54.96
N SER A 4 -49.29 13.27 53.68
CA SER A 4 -48.38 13.53 52.57
C SER A 4 -48.41 15.00 52.17
N LEU A 5 -47.24 15.58 51.84
CA LEU A 5 -47.12 16.88 51.16
C LEU A 5 -46.69 16.63 49.71
N LYS A 6 -47.54 17.04 48.77
CA LYS A 6 -47.28 17.04 47.33
C LYS A 6 -46.51 18.32 46.99
N ILE A 7 -45.35 18.21 46.35
CA ILE A 7 -44.69 19.34 45.68
C ILE A 7 -44.96 19.18 44.19
N SER A 8 -45.67 20.15 43.63
CA SER A 8 -46.09 20.23 42.24
C SER A 8 -44.97 20.83 41.40
N ALA A 9 -44.77 20.27 40.21
CA ALA A 9 -43.82 20.74 39.22
C ALA A 9 -44.28 22.07 38.59
N ALA A 10 -43.35 23.01 38.44
CA ALA A 10 -43.48 24.12 37.51
C ALA A 10 -42.40 23.97 36.44
N THR A 11 -42.79 23.39 35.31
CA THR A 11 -41.95 23.24 34.12
C THR A 11 -41.79 24.62 33.48
N VAL A 12 -40.63 25.24 33.63
CA VAL A 12 -40.25 26.42 32.84
C VAL A 12 -39.81 25.91 31.47
N ALA A 13 -40.69 25.98 30.49
CA ALA A 13 -40.34 25.80 29.09
C ALA A 13 -39.54 27.01 28.62
N LEU A 14 -38.21 26.94 28.78
CA LEU A 14 -37.30 27.87 28.14
C LEU A 14 -37.20 27.47 26.67
N ALA A 15 -38.02 28.10 25.82
CA ALA A 15 -37.86 28.04 24.39
C ALA A 15 -36.57 28.79 24.02
N LEU A 16 -35.44 28.08 24.03
CA LEU A 16 -34.24 28.51 23.32
C LEU A 16 -34.59 28.58 21.84
N ALA A 17 -34.76 29.79 21.34
CA ALA A 17 -34.62 30.06 19.92
C ALA A 17 -33.19 29.70 19.54
N LEU A 18 -32.99 28.47 19.04
CA LEU A 18 -31.80 28.08 18.33
C LEU A 18 -31.71 28.97 17.08
N ALA A 19 -31.01 30.09 17.21
CA ALA A 19 -30.42 30.73 16.06
C ALA A 19 -29.54 29.67 15.39
N GLY A 20 -30.00 29.17 14.24
CA GLY A 20 -29.29 28.20 13.43
C GLY A 20 -27.94 28.78 13.03
N CYS A 21 -26.92 28.50 13.84
CA CYS A 21 -25.57 28.48 13.37
C CYS A 21 -25.51 27.27 12.44
N SER A 22 -25.24 27.50 11.16
CA SER A 22 -24.80 26.42 10.28
C SER A 22 -23.57 25.80 10.96
N ASN A 23 -23.72 24.60 11.54
CA ASN A 23 -22.64 23.82 12.11
C ASN A 23 -21.71 23.37 10.97
N ASP A 24 -20.90 24.29 10.46
CA ASP A 24 -19.88 24.05 9.44
C ASP A 24 -18.58 23.60 10.14
N HIS A 25 -18.72 22.66 11.08
CA HIS A 25 -17.59 22.12 11.85
C HIS A 25 -16.76 21.13 11.03
N GLY A 26 -17.23 20.72 9.84
CA GLY A 26 -16.50 19.85 8.91
C GLY A 26 -15.77 18.71 9.62
N LEU A 27 -14.47 18.60 9.37
CA LEU A 27 -13.61 17.58 10.01
C LEU A 27 -13.34 17.82 11.50
N ASP A 28 -13.55 19.03 12.03
CA ASP A 28 -13.33 19.34 13.45
C ASP A 28 -14.32 18.61 14.37
N SER A 29 -15.48 18.22 13.82
CA SER A 29 -16.49 17.42 14.53
C SER A 29 -16.08 15.97 14.77
N ILE A 30 -15.01 15.47 14.14
CA ILE A 30 -14.58 14.07 14.26
C ILE A 30 -14.00 13.81 15.65
N ASP A 31 -14.66 12.93 16.40
CA ASP A 31 -14.10 12.19 17.53
C ASP A 31 -13.50 10.89 17.00
N TYR A 32 -12.22 10.67 17.29
CA TYR A 32 -11.42 9.56 16.78
C TYR A 32 -10.97 8.65 17.92
N LYS A 33 -11.15 7.34 17.73
CA LYS A 33 -10.70 6.31 18.67
C LYS A 33 -9.86 5.26 17.95
N ASP A 34 -8.58 5.23 18.32
CA ASP A 34 -7.64 4.20 17.90
C ASP A 34 -8.06 2.84 18.49
N GLN A 35 -8.09 1.80 17.65
CA GLN A 35 -8.43 0.43 18.04
C GLN A 35 -7.22 -0.52 17.97
N GLY A 36 -6.03 0.02 17.71
CA GLY A 36 -4.79 -0.71 17.49
C GLY A 36 -4.42 -0.86 16.02
N ALA A 37 -3.17 -1.22 15.77
CA ALA A 37 -2.55 -1.17 14.44
C ALA A 37 -3.22 -2.05 13.36
N ASP A 38 -3.86 -3.14 13.76
CA ASP A 38 -4.50 -4.13 12.87
C ASP A 38 -6.04 -3.99 12.82
N LYS A 39 -6.61 -2.90 13.35
CA LYS A 39 -8.07 -2.69 13.38
C LYS A 39 -8.42 -1.31 12.85
N ALA A 40 -9.47 -1.26 12.04
CA ALA A 40 -10.03 0.01 11.60
C ALA A 40 -10.41 0.88 12.81
N PRO A 41 -10.14 2.19 12.77
CA PRO A 41 -10.51 3.08 13.86
C PRO A 41 -12.02 3.21 13.98
N SER A 42 -12.49 3.57 15.16
CA SER A 42 -13.86 4.03 15.34
C SER A 42 -13.87 5.55 15.32
N ILE A 43 -14.81 6.12 14.57
CA ILE A 43 -15.05 7.56 14.54
C ILE A 43 -16.51 7.86 14.84
N SER A 44 -16.77 9.06 15.35
CA SER A 44 -18.09 9.70 15.34
C SER A 44 -17.97 11.16 14.97
N PHE A 45 -18.99 11.72 14.31
CA PHE A 45 -18.99 13.11 13.87
C PHE A 45 -20.41 13.66 13.72
N GLU A 46 -20.55 14.97 13.57
CA GLU A 46 -21.85 15.59 13.31
C GLU A 46 -22.32 15.28 11.88
N THR A 47 -23.58 14.88 11.72
CA THR A 47 -24.15 14.53 10.42
C THR A 47 -25.19 15.54 9.93
N PRO A 48 -25.27 15.79 8.60
CA PRO A 48 -24.33 15.32 7.59
C PRO A 48 -22.99 16.06 7.67
N LEU A 49 -21.87 15.33 7.60
CA LEU A 49 -20.55 15.95 7.49
C LEU A 49 -20.37 16.47 6.07
N THR A 50 -20.11 17.76 5.96
CA THR A 50 -19.86 18.44 4.69
C THR A 50 -18.59 19.28 4.82
N VAL A 51 -17.79 19.30 3.77
CA VAL A 51 -16.70 20.28 3.61
C VAL A 51 -16.94 21.11 2.35
N LYS A 52 -16.62 22.41 2.41
CA LYS A 52 -16.74 23.32 1.27
C LYS A 52 -15.68 23.05 0.19
N ASP A 53 -14.49 22.71 0.65
CA ASP A 53 -13.32 22.37 -0.15
C ASP A 53 -12.66 21.12 0.43
N ASP A 54 -11.83 20.45 -0.37
CA ASP A 54 -10.98 19.37 0.09
C ASP A 54 -10.22 19.78 1.35
N SER A 55 -10.36 18.94 2.38
CA SER A 55 -9.90 19.26 3.72
C SER A 55 -9.23 18.06 4.35
N THR A 56 -8.19 18.30 5.14
CA THR A 56 -7.50 17.30 5.94
C THR A 56 -7.45 17.75 7.40
N ARG A 57 -7.53 16.79 8.33
CA ARG A 57 -7.31 17.05 9.76
C ARG A 57 -6.45 15.94 10.35
N GLN A 58 -5.33 16.29 10.97
CA GLN A 58 -4.55 15.34 11.73
C GLN A 58 -5.33 14.93 12.99
N LEU A 59 -5.55 13.63 13.17
CA LEU A 59 -6.27 13.05 14.30
C LEU A 59 -5.32 12.49 15.36
N LYS A 60 -4.15 12.02 14.92
CA LYS A 60 -3.10 11.47 15.77
C LYS A 60 -1.74 11.81 15.20
N GLU A 61 -0.83 12.31 16.03
CA GLU A 61 0.58 12.49 15.68
C GLU A 61 1.30 11.14 15.70
N GLY A 62 2.12 10.88 14.67
CA GLY A 62 3.02 9.74 14.65
C GLY A 62 4.32 10.00 15.41
N ASP A 63 4.91 8.94 15.95
CA ASP A 63 6.18 8.96 16.69
C ASP A 63 7.32 8.28 15.93
N GLY A 64 7.05 7.71 14.75
CA GLY A 64 8.02 7.00 13.94
C GLY A 64 8.86 7.89 13.01
N GLU A 65 9.39 7.27 11.95
CA GLU A 65 10.25 7.94 10.97
C GLU A 65 9.52 9.11 10.29
N LYS A 66 10.24 10.21 10.04
CA LYS A 66 9.72 11.33 9.27
C LYS A 66 9.46 10.91 7.81
N VAL A 67 8.29 11.27 7.32
CA VAL A 67 7.91 11.18 5.91
C VAL A 67 8.34 12.48 5.22
N GLY A 68 8.95 12.35 4.05
CA GLY A 68 9.35 13.47 3.22
C GLY A 68 9.08 13.21 1.74
N THR A 69 9.34 14.23 0.92
CA THR A 69 9.18 14.12 -0.53
C THR A 69 10.08 13.03 -1.12
N GLY A 70 9.51 12.22 -2.01
CA GLY A 70 10.14 11.06 -2.63
C GLY A 70 10.11 9.79 -1.77
N ASP A 71 9.53 9.82 -0.58
CA ASP A 71 9.30 8.61 0.21
C ASP A 71 8.02 7.90 -0.25
N THR A 72 8.05 6.56 -0.24
CA THR A 72 6.84 5.75 -0.35
C THR A 72 6.45 5.23 1.03
N ILE A 73 5.22 5.50 1.42
CA ILE A 73 4.64 5.04 2.68
C ILE A 73 3.54 4.01 2.43
N LEU A 74 3.30 3.16 3.42
CA LEU A 74 2.15 2.28 3.47
C LEU A 74 1.09 2.91 4.37
N VAL A 75 -0.13 3.04 3.86
CA VAL A 75 -1.26 3.56 4.63
C VAL A 75 -2.37 2.52 4.72
N ASN A 76 -3.00 2.44 5.90
CA ASN A 76 -4.29 1.80 6.05
C ASN A 76 -5.39 2.85 5.93
N ALA A 77 -6.47 2.52 5.22
CA ALA A 77 -7.61 3.39 5.03
C ALA A 77 -8.87 2.79 5.67
N ALA A 78 -9.73 3.64 6.22
CA ALA A 78 -11.09 3.30 6.61
C ALA A 78 -12.03 4.42 6.12
N VAL A 79 -13.17 4.03 5.54
CA VAL A 79 -14.06 4.99 4.87
C VAL A 79 -15.45 4.95 5.49
N PHE A 80 -16.02 6.13 5.73
CA PHE A 80 -17.31 6.30 6.39
C PHE A 80 -18.22 7.22 5.56
N ASN A 81 -19.51 6.90 5.54
CA ASN A 81 -20.54 7.72 4.93
C ASN A 81 -20.75 9.00 5.76
N GLY A 82 -20.60 10.18 5.17
CA GLY A 82 -20.77 11.46 5.87
C GLY A 82 -22.21 11.78 6.29
N ALA A 83 -23.23 11.17 5.67
CA ALA A 83 -24.62 11.41 6.02
C ALA A 83 -25.05 10.61 7.27
N ASP A 84 -24.50 9.41 7.50
CA ASP A 84 -24.97 8.52 8.57
C ASP A 84 -23.88 7.81 9.40
N GLN A 85 -22.60 8.15 9.19
CA GLN A 85 -21.42 7.62 9.88
C GLN A 85 -21.14 6.13 9.63
N LYS A 86 -21.90 5.45 8.76
CA LYS A 86 -21.68 4.02 8.55
C LYS A 86 -20.37 3.76 7.81
N SER A 87 -19.65 2.74 8.26
CA SER A 87 -18.46 2.23 7.57
C SER A 87 -18.85 1.72 6.17
N GLN A 88 -18.01 2.03 5.20
CA GLN A 88 -18.11 1.62 3.79
C GLN A 88 -17.00 0.66 3.37
N GLY A 89 -16.03 0.41 4.26
CA GLY A 89 -14.90 -0.48 4.01
C GLY A 89 -13.60 0.02 4.63
N ASP A 90 -12.64 -0.88 4.75
CA ASP A 90 -11.30 -0.59 5.28
C ASP A 90 -10.25 -1.56 4.72
N THR A 91 -8.97 -1.20 4.86
CA THR A 91 -7.84 -2.03 4.44
C THR A 91 -7.07 -2.66 5.61
N TYR A 92 -7.52 -2.51 6.86
CA TYR A 92 -6.77 -2.96 8.04
C TYR A 92 -6.73 -4.48 8.16
N SER A 93 -7.72 -5.17 7.60
CA SER A 93 -7.71 -6.63 7.48
C SER A 93 -6.91 -7.13 6.27
N GLY A 94 -6.43 -6.23 5.40
CA GLY A 94 -5.77 -6.55 4.14
C GLY A 94 -4.40 -5.93 3.94
N ALA A 95 -3.99 -5.80 2.68
CA ALA A 95 -2.73 -5.17 2.32
C ALA A 95 -2.87 -3.63 2.38
N PRO A 96 -1.90 -2.92 2.98
CA PRO A 96 -1.90 -1.47 3.01
C PRO A 96 -1.65 -0.89 1.62
N ILE A 97 -2.12 0.33 1.41
CA ILE A 97 -1.99 1.06 0.15
C ILE A 97 -0.62 1.77 0.12
N PRO A 98 0.23 1.54 -0.89
CA PRO A 98 1.45 2.32 -1.07
C PRO A 98 1.10 3.71 -1.64
N ILE A 99 1.62 4.77 -1.01
CA ILE A 99 1.52 6.15 -1.49
C ILE A 99 2.93 6.73 -1.57
N THR A 100 3.30 7.21 -2.75
CA THR A 100 4.54 7.97 -2.95
C THR A 100 4.28 9.46 -2.78
N VAL A 101 5.03 10.11 -1.89
CA VAL A 101 4.89 11.55 -1.62
C VAL A 101 5.69 12.33 -2.64
N ASN A 102 5.13 12.55 -3.82
CA ASN A 102 5.78 13.21 -4.96
C ASN A 102 4.91 14.32 -5.57
N ASP A 103 5.39 14.92 -6.65
CA ASP A 103 4.67 15.99 -7.35
C ASP A 103 3.36 15.47 -8.00
N ASP A 104 3.31 14.21 -8.45
CA ASP A 104 2.06 13.62 -8.95
C ASP A 104 0.97 13.58 -7.86
N LEU A 105 1.34 13.23 -6.62
CA LEU A 105 0.42 13.28 -5.49
C LEU A 105 0.01 14.72 -5.18
N LYS A 106 0.96 15.66 -5.23
CA LYS A 106 0.70 17.09 -4.99
C LYS A 106 -0.30 17.65 -6.00
N ASP A 107 -0.16 17.30 -7.27
CA ASP A 107 -1.01 17.78 -8.34
C ASP A 107 -2.43 17.20 -8.25
N LYS A 108 -2.55 15.94 -7.84
CA LYS A 108 -3.85 15.25 -7.73
C LYS A 108 -4.58 15.51 -6.42
N LEU A 109 -3.86 15.53 -5.30
CA LEU A 109 -4.39 15.60 -3.95
C LEU A 109 -3.51 16.53 -3.08
N PRO A 110 -3.48 17.85 -3.36
CA PRO A 110 -2.55 18.78 -2.73
C PRO A 110 -2.67 18.81 -1.20
N LYS A 111 -3.89 18.69 -0.66
CA LYS A 111 -4.12 18.66 0.79
C LYS A 111 -3.56 17.39 1.45
N VAL A 112 -3.67 16.25 0.77
CA VAL A 112 -3.09 14.98 1.23
C VAL A 112 -1.56 15.04 1.14
N TYR A 113 -1.00 15.60 0.06
CA TYR A 113 0.43 15.84 -0.04
C TYR A 113 0.94 16.74 1.10
N ASP A 114 0.24 17.85 1.38
CA ASP A 114 0.66 18.83 2.37
C ASP A 114 0.73 18.26 3.78
N ILE A 115 -0.22 17.41 4.18
CA ILE A 115 -0.18 16.75 5.48
C ILE A 115 0.88 15.64 5.50
N LEU A 116 1.03 14.85 4.43
CA LEU A 116 1.95 13.71 4.41
C LEU A 116 3.43 14.13 4.42
N LYS A 117 3.81 15.19 3.69
CA LYS A 117 5.22 15.61 3.55
C LYS A 117 5.90 16.04 4.86
N ASP A 118 5.11 16.32 5.90
CA ASP A 118 5.58 16.74 7.23
C ASP A 118 5.18 15.75 8.34
N SER A 119 4.49 14.66 7.99
CA SER A 119 4.03 13.63 8.92
C SER A 119 5.15 12.68 9.36
N LYS A 120 4.86 11.87 10.38
CA LYS A 120 5.68 10.73 10.80
C LYS A 120 4.91 9.42 10.64
N VAL A 121 5.61 8.30 10.50
CA VAL A 121 5.00 6.96 10.63
C VAL A 121 4.23 6.89 11.96
N GLY A 122 3.02 6.33 11.93
CA GLY A 122 2.08 6.33 13.05
C GLY A 122 1.06 7.49 13.03
N THR A 123 1.22 8.48 12.14
CA THR A 123 0.25 9.58 11.99
C THR A 123 -1.07 9.03 11.44
N THR A 124 -2.19 9.51 12.01
CA THR A 124 -3.53 9.29 11.48
C THR A 124 -4.16 10.63 11.14
N PHE A 125 -4.79 10.73 9.97
CA PHE A 125 -5.51 11.93 9.55
C PHE A 125 -6.84 11.58 8.86
N ALA A 126 -7.80 12.49 8.98
CA ALA A 126 -9.01 12.49 8.20
C ALA A 126 -8.82 13.30 6.92
N TYR A 127 -9.47 12.85 5.85
CA TYR A 127 -9.61 13.56 4.59
C TYR A 127 -11.07 13.51 4.15
N ALA A 128 -11.57 14.64 3.64
CA ALA A 128 -12.88 14.73 3.03
C ALA A 128 -12.81 15.63 1.80
N LYS A 129 -13.54 15.24 0.76
CA LYS A 129 -13.75 16.06 -0.45
C LYS A 129 -15.08 16.78 -0.39
N LYS A 130 -15.22 17.85 -1.17
CA LYS A 130 -16.55 18.44 -1.37
C LYS A 130 -17.50 17.39 -1.98
N PRO A 131 -18.80 17.37 -1.63
CA PRO A 131 -19.71 16.29 -2.00
C PRO A 131 -19.75 15.97 -3.51
N GLN A 132 -19.61 16.99 -4.36
CA GLN A 132 -19.62 16.84 -5.82
C GLN A 132 -18.43 16.04 -6.38
N ASP A 133 -17.35 15.93 -5.61
CA ASP A 133 -16.09 15.29 -6.03
C ASP A 133 -15.92 13.88 -5.43
N ASN A 134 -16.91 13.40 -4.67
CA ASN A 134 -16.91 12.07 -4.03
C ASN A 134 -16.89 10.90 -5.05
N ALA A 135 -17.09 11.15 -6.34
CA ALA A 135 -17.26 10.12 -7.36
C ALA A 135 -16.04 9.19 -7.57
N SER A 136 -14.87 9.47 -6.97
CA SER A 136 -13.61 8.83 -7.34
C SER A 136 -13.14 7.63 -6.49
N ALA A 137 -13.79 7.26 -5.38
CA ALA A 137 -13.22 6.27 -4.44
C ALA A 137 -14.12 5.10 -4.02
N GLY A 138 -15.30 4.90 -4.64
CA GLY A 138 -16.27 3.88 -4.20
C GLY A 138 -16.94 4.19 -2.84
N ALA A 139 -16.51 5.28 -2.20
CA ALA A 139 -17.14 5.89 -1.06
C ALA A 139 -18.32 6.76 -1.51
N SER A 140 -19.47 6.60 -0.86
CA SER A 140 -20.63 7.47 -1.10
C SER A 140 -20.93 8.23 0.17
N GLY A 141 -20.79 9.56 0.15
CA GLY A 141 -21.29 10.41 1.24
C GLY A 141 -22.82 10.55 1.25
N GLY A 142 -23.53 10.03 0.23
CA GLY A 142 -24.90 10.46 -0.10
C GLY A 142 -24.88 11.61 -1.13
N SER A 143 -26.05 12.15 -1.51
CA SER A 143 -26.15 13.20 -2.54
C SER A 143 -25.46 14.51 -2.15
N ASP A 144 -25.46 14.83 -0.85
CA ASP A 144 -25.08 16.16 -0.36
C ASP A 144 -24.05 16.15 0.78
N ALA A 145 -23.56 14.99 1.22
CA ALA A 145 -22.54 14.89 2.27
C ALA A 145 -21.18 14.43 1.73
N SER A 146 -20.11 14.77 2.42
CA SER A 146 -18.74 14.37 2.09
C SER A 146 -18.45 12.95 2.58
N ALA A 147 -17.77 12.12 1.80
CA ALA A 147 -17.18 10.90 2.36
C ALA A 147 -16.09 11.28 3.37
N VAL A 148 -15.99 10.52 4.47
CA VAL A 148 -14.94 10.70 5.48
C VAL A 148 -13.96 9.55 5.36
N GLU A 149 -12.75 9.86 4.93
CA GLU A 149 -11.67 8.89 4.77
C GLU A 149 -10.65 9.08 5.89
N ILE A 150 -10.34 8.01 6.61
CA ILE A 150 -9.33 8.00 7.68
C ILE A 150 -8.12 7.21 7.19
N TYR A 151 -6.97 7.87 7.13
CA TYR A 151 -5.71 7.28 6.72
C TYR A 151 -4.75 7.20 7.89
N SER A 152 -4.17 6.02 8.11
CA SER A 152 -3.11 5.80 9.12
C SER A 152 -1.83 5.31 8.46
N ILE A 153 -0.73 6.04 8.68
CA ILE A 153 0.59 5.69 8.13
C ILE A 153 1.17 4.54 8.94
N SER A 154 1.21 3.33 8.37
CA SER A 154 1.66 2.14 9.06
C SER A 154 3.17 1.89 8.93
N LYS A 155 3.76 2.23 7.78
CA LYS A 155 5.19 2.01 7.51
C LYS A 155 5.71 2.98 6.47
N LYS A 156 7.02 3.23 6.50
CA LYS A 156 7.77 3.85 5.40
C LYS A 156 8.61 2.78 4.72
N LEU A 157 8.52 2.68 3.40
CA LEU A 157 9.33 1.75 2.61
C LEU A 157 10.76 2.24 2.49
N LYS A 158 11.71 1.30 2.38
CA LYS A 158 13.07 1.65 1.97
C LYS A 158 13.06 2.18 0.53
N LYS A 159 13.99 3.09 0.22
CA LYS A 159 14.15 3.61 -1.15
C LYS A 159 14.85 2.63 -2.09
N SER A 160 15.74 1.82 -1.54
CA SER A 160 16.50 0.78 -2.23
C SER A 160 16.89 -0.31 -1.24
N ALA A 161 17.47 -1.38 -1.74
CA ALA A 161 18.28 -2.27 -0.91
C ALA A 161 19.40 -1.48 -0.20
N ASP A 162 19.66 -1.85 1.05
CA ASP A 162 20.69 -1.25 1.89
C ASP A 162 21.27 -2.32 2.83
N GLY A 163 22.57 -2.23 3.10
CA GLY A 163 23.27 -3.20 3.94
C GLY A 163 24.58 -3.68 3.34
N GLU A 164 25.01 -4.87 3.76
CA GLU A 164 26.31 -5.40 3.41
C GLU A 164 26.32 -5.96 1.98
N THR A 165 27.27 -5.53 1.15
CA THR A 165 27.43 -6.06 -0.21
C THR A 165 27.99 -7.48 -0.17
N VAL A 166 27.38 -8.37 -0.95
CA VAL A 166 27.78 -9.77 -1.07
C VAL A 166 28.33 -10.02 -2.48
N PRO A 167 29.58 -10.49 -2.62
CA PRO A 167 30.12 -10.87 -3.92
C PRO A 167 29.27 -11.98 -4.55
N PRO A 168 28.88 -11.85 -5.84
CA PRO A 168 28.13 -12.90 -6.51
C PRO A 168 29.00 -14.15 -6.67
N LYS A 169 28.38 -15.32 -6.54
CA LYS A 169 29.05 -16.60 -6.81
C LYS A 169 29.46 -16.68 -8.29
N GLU A 170 30.57 -17.36 -8.55
CA GLU A 170 31.07 -17.58 -9.91
C GLU A 170 30.02 -18.32 -10.75
N GLY A 171 29.96 -17.99 -12.05
CA GLY A 171 29.01 -18.57 -13.00
C GLY A 171 27.60 -17.96 -12.97
N LEU A 172 27.27 -17.10 -12.00
CA LEU A 172 25.99 -16.40 -11.96
C LEU A 172 25.96 -15.17 -12.89
N PRO A 173 24.77 -14.70 -13.30
CA PRO A 173 24.60 -13.43 -13.97
C PRO A 173 25.27 -12.28 -13.22
N LYS A 174 25.96 -11.41 -13.96
CA LYS A 174 26.58 -10.20 -13.43
C LYS A 174 25.55 -9.09 -13.37
N VAL A 175 25.58 -8.32 -12.29
CA VAL A 175 24.65 -7.20 -12.06
C VAL A 175 25.45 -5.93 -11.87
N THR A 176 25.16 -4.92 -12.69
CA THR A 176 25.73 -3.57 -12.58
C THR A 176 24.63 -2.57 -12.34
N MET A 177 24.75 -1.75 -11.30
CA MET A 177 23.73 -0.74 -11.00
C MET A 177 23.91 0.51 -11.84
N LYS A 178 22.83 0.98 -12.47
CA LYS A 178 22.71 2.27 -13.15
C LYS A 178 21.55 3.07 -12.53
N ASP A 179 21.44 4.33 -12.90
CA ASP A 179 20.33 5.21 -12.49
C ASP A 179 18.97 4.66 -12.93
N SER A 180 18.93 4.01 -14.11
CA SER A 180 17.73 3.36 -14.64
C SER A 180 17.43 1.99 -14.01
N GLY A 181 18.29 1.49 -13.14
CA GLY A 181 18.18 0.18 -12.49
C GLY A 181 19.32 -0.80 -12.80
N PRO A 182 19.20 -2.06 -12.34
CA PRO A 182 20.21 -3.09 -12.53
C PRO A 182 20.28 -3.52 -14.00
N GLU A 183 21.46 -3.41 -14.59
CA GLU A 183 21.80 -4.08 -15.84
C GLU A 183 22.27 -5.50 -15.53
N ILE A 184 21.60 -6.49 -16.12
CA ILE A 184 21.85 -7.92 -15.90
C ILE A 184 22.53 -8.48 -17.15
N SER A 185 23.74 -9.02 -16.98
CA SER A 185 24.49 -9.68 -18.04
C SER A 185 24.64 -11.18 -17.74
N ILE A 186 24.14 -12.01 -18.65
CA ILE A 186 24.23 -13.47 -18.55
C ILE A 186 25.55 -13.91 -19.21
N PRO A 187 26.37 -14.75 -18.55
CA PRO A 187 27.58 -15.27 -19.18
C PRO A 187 27.26 -16.10 -20.42
N GLU A 188 28.05 -15.94 -21.49
CA GLU A 188 27.86 -16.69 -22.74
C GLU A 188 28.06 -18.20 -22.55
N GLY A 189 27.35 -19.00 -23.34
CA GLY A 189 27.52 -20.46 -23.39
C GLY A 189 26.99 -21.21 -22.16
N GLN A 190 26.31 -20.54 -21.23
CA GLN A 190 25.71 -21.20 -20.08
C GLN A 190 24.50 -22.05 -20.50
N PRO A 191 24.38 -23.29 -20.01
CA PRO A 191 23.16 -24.08 -20.22
C PRO A 191 21.98 -23.43 -19.50
N ASP A 192 20.76 -23.77 -19.94
CA ASP A 192 19.55 -23.36 -19.23
C ASP A 192 19.61 -23.83 -17.77
N PRO A 193 19.29 -22.95 -16.79
CA PRO A 193 19.28 -23.33 -15.39
C PRO A 193 18.17 -24.35 -15.15
N THR A 194 18.52 -25.42 -14.44
CA THR A 194 17.59 -26.50 -14.05
C THR A 194 17.16 -26.40 -12.60
N THR A 195 17.77 -25.50 -11.83
CA THR A 195 17.49 -25.28 -10.41
C THR A 195 17.34 -23.79 -10.12
N LEU A 196 16.49 -23.47 -9.13
CA LEU A 196 16.34 -22.11 -8.65
C LEU A 196 17.61 -21.68 -7.91
N THR A 197 18.19 -20.56 -8.32
CA THR A 197 19.20 -19.86 -7.53
C THR A 197 18.59 -18.61 -6.93
N SER A 198 18.80 -18.42 -5.62
CA SER A 198 18.47 -17.19 -4.90
C SER A 198 19.71 -16.73 -4.14
N GLN A 199 20.34 -15.66 -4.63
CA GLN A 199 21.61 -15.15 -4.13
C GLN A 199 21.44 -13.69 -3.70
N ASN A 200 21.74 -13.40 -2.43
CA ASN A 200 21.84 -12.01 -1.99
C ASN A 200 23.07 -11.37 -2.66
N LEU A 201 22.86 -10.17 -3.19
CA LEU A 201 23.89 -9.23 -3.63
C LEU A 201 24.08 -8.12 -2.59
N ILE A 202 23.04 -7.84 -1.81
CA ILE A 202 23.08 -7.00 -0.60
C ILE A 202 22.30 -7.74 0.48
N ASN A 203 22.87 -7.83 1.67
CA ASN A 203 22.22 -8.31 2.88
C ASN A 203 21.65 -7.14 3.69
N GLY A 204 20.34 -6.99 3.62
CA GLY A 204 19.57 -6.11 4.48
C GLY A 204 19.38 -6.68 5.87
N ASN A 205 18.87 -5.83 6.76
CA ASN A 205 18.69 -6.12 8.17
C ASN A 205 17.26 -5.91 8.67
N GLY A 206 16.30 -5.64 7.77
CA GLY A 206 14.91 -5.45 8.13
C GLY A 206 14.15 -6.76 8.39
N ASP A 207 12.83 -6.63 8.47
CA ASP A 207 11.92 -7.74 8.74
C ASP A 207 12.11 -8.89 7.73
N GLU A 208 12.00 -10.11 8.22
CA GLU A 208 11.99 -11.30 7.38
C GLU A 208 10.67 -11.41 6.60
N VAL A 209 10.78 -11.72 5.31
CA VAL A 209 9.67 -11.95 4.39
C VAL A 209 9.12 -13.35 4.58
N LYS A 210 7.83 -13.44 4.89
CA LYS A 210 7.11 -14.70 4.98
C LYS A 210 6.41 -15.02 3.66
N GLU A 211 6.14 -16.30 3.44
CA GLU A 211 5.45 -16.77 2.22
C GLU A 211 4.05 -16.17 2.04
N SER A 212 3.37 -15.87 3.16
CA SER A 212 2.04 -15.27 3.18
C SER A 212 2.05 -13.74 3.15
N ASP A 213 3.21 -13.10 3.03
CA ASP A 213 3.31 -11.65 3.08
C ASP A 213 2.99 -10.99 1.74
N GLN A 214 2.57 -9.73 1.81
CA GLN A 214 2.68 -8.78 0.71
C GLN A 214 4.10 -8.22 0.71
N VAL A 215 4.84 -8.41 -0.38
CA VAL A 215 6.18 -7.84 -0.57
C VAL A 215 6.12 -6.59 -1.43
N PHE A 216 6.79 -5.53 -0.99
CA PHE A 216 6.93 -4.29 -1.76
C PHE A 216 8.34 -4.21 -2.33
N VAL A 217 8.46 -4.12 -3.66
CA VAL A 217 9.74 -4.35 -4.34
C VAL A 217 10.01 -3.36 -5.47
N LYS A 218 11.30 -3.15 -5.75
CA LYS A 218 11.78 -2.81 -7.10
C LYS A 218 12.38 -4.05 -7.73
N TYR A 219 12.09 -4.30 -9.00
CA TYR A 219 12.66 -5.44 -9.72
C TYR A 219 12.96 -5.10 -11.18
N SER A 220 13.91 -5.82 -11.76
CA SER A 220 14.07 -5.93 -13.21
C SER A 220 14.22 -7.40 -13.59
N GLY A 221 13.52 -7.81 -14.63
CA GLY A 221 13.52 -9.17 -15.16
C GLY A 221 14.05 -9.21 -16.59
N VAL A 222 14.99 -10.11 -16.85
CA VAL A 222 15.50 -10.42 -18.19
C VAL A 222 15.26 -11.89 -18.55
N LYS A 223 15.14 -12.16 -19.84
CA LYS A 223 15.08 -13.54 -20.35
C LYS A 223 16.47 -14.18 -20.29
N TRP A 224 16.54 -15.44 -19.91
CA TRP A 224 17.82 -16.17 -19.89
C TRP A 224 18.44 -16.28 -21.29
N SER A 225 17.61 -16.50 -22.30
CA SER A 225 18.02 -16.84 -23.67
C SER A 225 18.75 -15.73 -24.43
N ASP A 226 18.41 -14.47 -24.16
CA ASP A 226 18.96 -13.32 -24.90
C ASP A 226 19.32 -12.13 -24.01
N GLY A 227 19.17 -12.24 -22.69
CA GLY A 227 19.45 -11.17 -21.73
C GLY A 227 18.54 -9.94 -21.89
N LYS A 228 17.52 -9.99 -22.76
CA LYS A 228 16.64 -8.83 -22.97
C LYS A 228 15.69 -8.67 -21.80
N GLN A 229 15.61 -7.45 -21.29
CA GLN A 229 14.62 -7.06 -20.30
C GLN A 229 13.21 -7.20 -20.87
N PHE A 230 12.34 -7.84 -20.10
CA PHE A 230 10.92 -7.99 -20.45
C PHE A 230 10.00 -7.26 -19.46
N ASP A 231 10.46 -7.03 -18.23
CA ASP A 231 9.68 -6.31 -17.22
C ASP A 231 10.60 -5.59 -16.22
N SER A 232 10.15 -4.43 -15.73
CA SER A 232 10.83 -3.64 -14.69
C SER A 232 9.93 -2.53 -14.16
N ASN A 233 10.00 -2.27 -12.85
CA ASN A 233 9.41 -1.10 -12.23
C ASN A 233 10.46 -0.13 -11.65
N TRP A 234 11.74 -0.26 -12.04
CA TRP A 234 12.82 0.49 -11.40
C TRP A 234 12.68 2.01 -11.51
N THR A 235 12.10 2.51 -12.60
CA THR A 235 11.84 3.94 -12.85
C THR A 235 10.43 4.40 -12.48
N LYS A 236 9.60 3.52 -11.90
CA LYS A 236 8.22 3.81 -11.47
C LYS A 236 8.10 3.80 -9.95
N ASP A 237 6.92 3.77 -9.37
CA ASP A 237 6.76 3.55 -7.93
C ASP A 237 7.00 2.07 -7.55
N PRO A 238 7.31 1.76 -6.27
CA PRO A 238 7.36 0.40 -5.77
C PRO A 238 6.03 -0.34 -5.98
N ASN A 239 6.11 -1.61 -6.38
CA ASN A 239 4.93 -2.47 -6.54
C ASN A 239 4.82 -3.43 -5.37
N GLY A 240 3.59 -3.68 -4.93
CA GLY A 240 3.27 -4.70 -3.93
C GLY A 240 2.75 -5.99 -4.57
N PHE A 241 3.24 -7.15 -4.15
CA PHE A 241 2.77 -8.45 -4.60
C PHE A 241 2.49 -9.40 -3.42
N PRO A 242 1.37 -10.15 -3.42
CA PRO A 242 1.23 -11.28 -2.51
C PRO A 242 2.25 -12.34 -2.92
N LEU A 243 3.17 -12.70 -2.01
CA LEU A 243 4.30 -13.57 -2.37
C LEU A 243 3.85 -14.98 -2.77
N ASN A 244 2.67 -15.42 -2.35
CA ASN A 244 2.06 -16.69 -2.74
C ASN A 244 1.28 -16.64 -4.07
N GLN A 245 1.25 -15.50 -4.78
CA GLN A 245 0.53 -15.32 -6.05
C GLN A 245 1.43 -14.90 -7.22
N VAL A 246 2.75 -14.97 -7.03
CA VAL A 246 3.75 -14.76 -8.08
C VAL A 246 4.26 -16.11 -8.61
N ILE A 247 5.15 -16.09 -9.60
CA ILE A 247 5.81 -17.31 -10.09
C ILE A 247 6.53 -18.03 -8.94
N LYS A 248 6.55 -19.36 -8.96
CA LYS A 248 7.14 -20.18 -7.88
C LYS A 248 8.58 -19.78 -7.56
N GLY A 249 9.36 -19.36 -8.56
CA GLY A 249 10.73 -18.90 -8.37
C GLY A 249 10.84 -17.68 -7.45
N TRP A 250 9.87 -16.77 -7.48
CA TRP A 250 9.80 -15.65 -6.54
C TRP A 250 9.35 -16.11 -5.17
N THR A 251 8.26 -16.89 -5.08
CA THR A 251 7.73 -17.39 -3.80
C THR A 251 8.81 -18.14 -3.01
N GLU A 252 9.47 -19.10 -3.65
CA GLU A 252 10.53 -19.90 -3.02
C GLU A 252 11.83 -19.09 -2.84
N GLY A 253 12.15 -18.21 -3.79
CA GLY A 253 13.42 -17.47 -3.79
C GLY A 253 13.47 -16.32 -2.79
N LEU A 254 12.33 -15.68 -2.51
CA LEU A 254 12.24 -14.51 -1.62
C LEU A 254 11.76 -14.86 -0.21
N LYS A 255 11.15 -16.02 0.02
CA LYS A 255 10.83 -16.50 1.36
C LYS A 255 12.08 -16.54 2.24
N GLY A 256 12.00 -15.99 3.44
CA GLY A 256 13.11 -15.92 4.40
C GLY A 256 14.17 -14.86 4.09
N LYS A 257 14.01 -14.09 3.00
CA LYS A 257 14.83 -12.90 2.73
C LYS A 257 14.39 -11.74 3.62
N LYS A 258 15.20 -10.69 3.69
CA LYS A 258 14.94 -9.55 4.56
C LYS A 258 14.62 -8.29 3.77
N VAL A 259 13.82 -7.42 4.38
CA VAL A 259 13.69 -6.04 3.91
C VAL A 259 15.07 -5.37 3.93
N GLY A 260 15.43 -4.73 2.81
CA GLY A 260 16.76 -4.20 2.53
C GLY A 260 17.63 -5.12 1.68
N ASP A 261 17.25 -6.40 1.48
CA ASP A 261 18.00 -7.30 0.59
C ASP A 261 17.89 -6.84 -0.87
N ARG A 262 19.01 -6.97 -1.60
CA ARG A 262 19.01 -7.10 -3.06
C ARG A 262 19.26 -8.55 -3.41
N VAL A 263 18.34 -9.18 -4.12
CA VAL A 263 18.37 -10.60 -4.44
C VAL A 263 18.48 -10.80 -5.95
N LEU A 264 19.49 -11.55 -6.39
CA LEU A 264 19.57 -12.14 -7.72
C LEU A 264 18.83 -13.48 -7.72
N LEU A 265 17.80 -13.60 -8.54
CA LEU A 265 17.07 -14.84 -8.79
C LEU A 265 17.40 -15.34 -10.19
N VAL A 266 17.84 -16.59 -10.30
CA VAL A 266 17.90 -17.33 -11.57
C VAL A 266 16.83 -18.41 -11.51
N VAL A 267 15.77 -18.23 -12.29
CA VAL A 267 14.54 -19.00 -12.21
C VAL A 267 14.47 -19.99 -13.37
N PRO A 268 14.47 -21.31 -13.11
CA PRO A 268 14.33 -22.32 -14.15
C PRO A 268 12.91 -22.29 -14.74
N THR A 269 12.76 -22.82 -15.95
CA THR A 269 11.51 -22.77 -16.73
C THR A 269 10.28 -23.28 -15.97
N ASP A 270 10.43 -24.35 -15.19
CA ASP A 270 9.35 -24.99 -14.40
C ASP A 270 8.89 -24.16 -13.19
N LYS A 271 9.70 -23.17 -12.79
CA LYS A 271 9.40 -22.20 -11.71
C LYS A 271 9.17 -20.77 -12.23
N ALA A 272 9.26 -20.57 -13.55
CA ALA A 272 8.95 -19.34 -14.26
C ALA A 272 7.51 -19.41 -14.83
N TYR A 273 7.31 -18.92 -16.06
CA TYR A 273 6.03 -18.98 -16.75
C TYR A 273 5.84 -20.25 -17.61
N GLY A 274 6.86 -21.11 -17.71
CA GLY A 274 6.82 -22.34 -18.51
C GLY A 274 7.36 -22.16 -19.93
N THR A 275 7.02 -23.12 -20.81
CA THR A 275 7.48 -23.13 -22.20
C THR A 275 6.50 -22.39 -23.12
N LYS A 276 6.88 -22.19 -24.39
CA LYS A 276 5.97 -21.58 -25.38
C LYS A 276 4.72 -22.43 -25.57
N GLU A 277 4.88 -23.75 -25.55
CA GLU A 277 3.80 -24.71 -25.70
C GLU A 277 2.82 -24.64 -24.52
N SER A 278 3.32 -24.52 -23.28
CA SER A 278 2.44 -24.44 -22.10
C SER A 278 1.71 -23.10 -21.99
N LEU A 279 2.30 -22.03 -22.53
CA LEU A 279 1.73 -20.68 -22.47
C LEU A 279 0.71 -20.39 -23.57
N GLY A 280 0.82 -21.08 -24.72
CA GLY A 280 -0.02 -20.85 -25.88
C GLY A 280 0.42 -19.66 -26.72
N ALA A 281 -0.08 -19.60 -27.96
CA ALA A 281 0.43 -18.70 -29.01
C ALA A 281 0.26 -17.19 -28.71
N ASN A 282 -0.66 -16.80 -27.82
CA ASN A 282 -1.00 -15.41 -27.53
C ASN A 282 -0.47 -14.93 -26.16
N ALA A 283 0.40 -15.71 -25.51
CA ALA A 283 0.92 -15.35 -24.20
C ALA A 283 1.81 -14.10 -24.27
N GLN A 284 1.56 -13.18 -23.34
CA GLN A 284 2.38 -11.98 -23.16
C GLN A 284 3.62 -12.25 -22.29
N GLN A 285 3.63 -13.36 -21.55
CA GLN A 285 4.72 -13.73 -20.66
C GLN A 285 5.88 -14.37 -21.42
N PRO A 286 7.14 -14.12 -21.03
CA PRO A 286 8.29 -14.77 -21.63
C PRO A 286 8.31 -16.26 -21.28
N ALA A 287 8.52 -17.10 -22.29
CA ALA A 287 8.77 -18.53 -22.12
C ALA A 287 10.24 -18.79 -21.76
N GLY A 288 10.47 -19.86 -20.98
CA GLY A 288 11.80 -20.33 -20.61
C GLY A 288 12.32 -19.78 -19.29
N PRO A 289 13.62 -19.94 -19.01
CA PRO A 289 14.23 -19.47 -17.78
C PRO A 289 14.36 -17.94 -17.75
N LEU A 290 14.34 -17.37 -16.54
CA LEU A 290 14.36 -15.93 -16.31
C LEU A 290 15.40 -15.58 -15.26
N VAL A 291 15.89 -14.33 -15.32
CA VAL A 291 16.75 -13.76 -14.28
C VAL A 291 16.10 -12.50 -13.76
N PHE A 292 16.04 -12.35 -12.44
CA PHE A 292 15.56 -11.14 -11.79
C PHE A 292 16.60 -10.59 -10.83
N VAL A 293 16.64 -9.27 -10.72
CA VAL A 293 17.23 -8.58 -9.57
C VAL A 293 16.09 -7.88 -8.84
N VAL A 294 15.96 -8.14 -7.54
CA VAL A 294 14.84 -7.68 -6.71
C VAL A 294 15.39 -6.97 -5.47
N ASP A 295 15.03 -5.71 -5.28
CA ASP A 295 15.20 -4.98 -4.01
C ASP A 295 13.92 -5.14 -3.19
N ILE A 296 14.06 -5.67 -1.98
CA ILE A 296 12.95 -5.83 -1.04
C ILE A 296 12.83 -4.56 -0.20
N LEU A 297 11.85 -3.71 -0.50
CA LEU A 297 11.69 -2.40 0.12
C LEU A 297 10.84 -2.41 1.38
N GLY A 298 9.97 -3.42 1.51
CA GLY A 298 9.13 -3.62 2.67
C GLY A 298 8.32 -4.90 2.58
N THR A 299 7.72 -5.26 3.70
CA THR A 299 6.78 -6.38 3.82
C THR A 299 5.64 -5.98 4.75
N SER A 300 4.45 -6.53 4.50
CA SER A 300 3.26 -6.48 5.36
C SER A 300 2.49 -7.79 5.30
N LYS A 301 1.50 -7.96 6.17
CA LYS A 301 0.52 -9.04 6.02
C LYS A 301 -0.18 -8.88 4.66
N ALA A 302 -0.39 -9.99 3.95
CA ALA A 302 -1.20 -9.99 2.73
C ALA A 302 -2.70 -9.94 3.07
N ASP A 303 -3.50 -9.52 2.08
CA ASP A 303 -4.96 -9.57 2.16
C ASP A 303 -5.48 -11.02 2.08
N PRO A 304 -6.16 -11.53 3.12
CA PRO A 304 -6.77 -12.85 3.10
C PRO A 304 -7.76 -13.03 1.94
N ALA A 305 -8.45 -11.97 1.50
CA ALA A 305 -9.46 -12.01 0.45
C ALA A 305 -8.85 -12.11 -0.95
N GLN A 306 -7.64 -11.59 -1.16
CA GLN A 306 -6.91 -11.82 -2.41
C GLN A 306 -6.38 -13.26 -2.49
N GLY A 307 -6.17 -13.94 -1.36
CA GLY A 307 -5.69 -15.34 -1.30
C GLY A 307 -6.67 -16.41 -1.79
N ALA A 308 -7.95 -16.08 -1.99
CA ALA A 308 -8.99 -17.06 -2.30
C ALA A 308 -9.43 -17.13 -3.78
N GLY A 309 -8.86 -16.33 -4.68
CA GLY A 309 -9.27 -16.41 -6.07
C GLY A 309 -8.61 -15.42 -7.00
N GLN A 310 -7.41 -15.75 -7.48
CA GLN A 310 -6.91 -15.30 -8.79
C GLN A 310 -5.72 -16.17 -9.23
N GLY A 311 -6.00 -17.46 -9.41
CA GLY A 311 -5.27 -18.22 -10.40
C GLY A 311 -5.58 -17.63 -11.78
N THR A 312 -4.53 -17.33 -12.55
CA THR A 312 -4.55 -16.94 -13.97
C THR A 312 -5.18 -15.59 -14.32
N GLY A 313 -4.31 -14.59 -14.49
CA GLY A 313 -4.45 -13.60 -15.55
C GLY A 313 -5.05 -12.24 -15.17
N GLN A 314 -4.22 -11.33 -14.65
CA GLN A 314 -4.33 -9.90 -14.95
C GLN A 314 -2.94 -9.32 -15.14
N GLY A 315 -2.47 -9.34 -16.39
CA GLY A 315 -1.46 -8.39 -16.83
C GLY A 315 -2.06 -7.00 -16.72
N THR A 316 -1.38 -6.12 -15.99
CA THR A 316 -1.69 -4.70 -15.93
C THR A 316 -1.49 -4.09 -17.31
N THR A 317 -2.57 -4.02 -18.08
CA THR A 317 -2.68 -3.15 -19.23
C THR A 317 -2.78 -1.72 -18.71
N GLN A 318 -1.69 -0.96 -18.77
CA GLN A 318 -1.76 0.48 -18.90
C GLN A 318 -0.91 0.90 -20.08
N LYS A 319 -1.57 1.62 -21.00
CA LYS A 319 -0.98 2.32 -22.14
C LYS A 319 0.14 3.26 -21.69
#